data_AF-A0A674A1M1-F1
#
_entry.id   AF-A0A674A1M1-F1
#
_cell.length_a   1.000
_cell.length_b   1.000
_cell.length_c   1.000
_cell.angle_alpha   90.00
_cell.angle_beta   90.00
_cell.angle_gamma   90.00
#
_symmetry.space_group_name_H-M   'P 1'
#
loop_
_entity.id
_entity.type
_entity.pdbx_description
1 polymer ?
#
loop_
_entity_poly.entity_id
_entity_poly.type
_entity_poly.pdbx_seq_one_letter_code
_entity_poly.pdbx_strand_id
1 'polypeptide(L)'
;MDIADEGDICRVCRSEGTPDKPLYHPCVCTGSIKFIHQECLVQWLKHSRKEYCELCKHRFAFTPIWLILLVCWFVCPLSTL
;
A
#
# COMPACT_ATOMS: atom_id res chain seq x y z
N MET A 1 -20.16 18.38 10.03
CA MET A 1 -18.73 18.59 9.73
C MET A 1 -18.22 17.26 9.22
N ASP A 2 -18.01 17.23 7.92
CA ASP A 2 -17.72 16.09 7.09
C ASP A 2 -16.44 15.42 7.58
N ILE A 3 -16.60 14.27 8.23
CA ILE A 3 -15.50 13.32 8.43
C ILE A 3 -15.27 12.75 7.04
N ALA A 4 -14.53 13.49 6.22
CA ALA A 4 -13.94 12.97 5.02
C ALA A 4 -13.02 11.85 5.48
N ASP A 5 -13.55 10.63 5.44
CA ASP A 5 -12.79 9.48 5.01
C ASP A 5 -11.89 10.00 3.88
N GLU A 6 -10.61 10.23 4.19
CA GLU A 6 -9.60 10.58 3.19
C GLU A 6 -9.43 9.35 2.32
N GLY A 7 -10.43 9.14 1.46
CA GLY A 7 -10.76 7.87 0.86
C GLY A 7 -9.50 7.22 0.34
N ASP A 8 -9.35 5.94 0.65
CA ASP A 8 -8.24 5.16 0.16
C ASP A 8 -8.24 5.34 -1.37
N ILE A 9 -7.23 6.06 -1.89
CA ILE A 9 -7.08 6.38 -3.31
C ILE A 9 -5.78 5.81 -3.82
N CYS A 10 -5.82 5.22 -5.01
CA CYS A 10 -4.62 4.68 -5.64
C CYS A 10 -3.60 5.79 -5.92
N ARG A 11 -2.36 5.65 -5.44
CA ARG A 11 -1.29 6.64 -5.68
C ARG A 11 -0.92 6.86 -7.15
N VAL A 12 -1.26 5.90 -8.02
CA VAL A 12 -0.91 5.92 -9.45
C VAL A 12 -2.03 6.54 -10.28
N CYS A 13 -3.26 6.02 -10.17
CA CYS A 13 -4.38 6.49 -11.00
C CYS A 13 -5.29 7.51 -10.31
N ARG A 14 -5.07 7.77 -9.01
CA ARG A 14 -5.86 8.71 -8.19
C ARG A 14 -7.36 8.40 -8.18
N SER A 15 -7.71 7.12 -8.27
CA SER A 15 -9.09 6.63 -8.20
C SER A 15 -9.27 5.84 -6.91
N GLU A 16 -10.49 5.89 -6.38
CA GLU A 16 -10.96 5.09 -5.25
C GLU A 16 -10.96 3.59 -5.57
N GLY A 17 -10.86 2.77 -4.52
CA GLY A 17 -10.98 1.32 -4.62
C GLY A 17 -12.44 0.90 -4.76
N THR A 18 -12.73 0.09 -5.77
CA THR A 18 -14.05 -0.52 -5.97
C THR A 18 -14.02 -2.01 -5.62
N PRO A 19 -15.17 -2.67 -5.40
CA PRO A 19 -15.19 -4.13 -5.19
C PRO A 19 -14.53 -4.91 -6.34
N ASP A 20 -14.65 -4.43 -7.58
CA ASP A 20 -13.97 -5.02 -8.75
C ASP A 20 -12.48 -4.67 -8.83
N LYS A 21 -12.08 -3.50 -8.32
CA LYS A 21 -10.69 -3.02 -8.28
C LYS A 21 -10.31 -2.60 -6.87
N PRO A 22 -10.06 -3.58 -5.98
CA PRO A 22 -9.70 -3.27 -4.60
C PRO A 22 -8.31 -2.64 -4.52
N LEU A 23 -8.12 -1.82 -3.49
CA LEU A 23 -6.83 -1.23 -3.16
C LEU A 23 -6.01 -2.16 -2.28
N TYR A 24 -4.70 -2.14 -2.49
CA TYR A 24 -3.71 -2.87 -1.73
C TYR A 24 -2.68 -1.91 -1.15
N HIS A 25 -1.98 -2.38 -0.13
CA HIS A 25 -0.96 -1.64 0.59
C HIS A 25 0.36 -2.40 0.39
N PRO A 26 1.14 -2.08 -0.63
CA PRO A 26 2.24 -2.93 -1.04
C PRO A 26 3.51 -2.63 -0.23
N CYS A 27 3.47 -1.62 0.65
CA CYS A 27 4.59 -1.16 1.45
C CYS A 27 4.09 -0.56 2.78
N VAL A 28 5.04 -0.30 3.68
CA VAL A 28 4.79 0.23 5.04
C VAL A 28 4.55 1.75 5.08
N CYS A 29 4.30 2.39 3.94
CA CYS A 29 4.01 3.82 3.91
C CYS A 29 2.71 4.13 4.67
N THR A 30 2.61 5.32 5.22
CA THR A 30 1.42 5.82 5.92
C THR A 30 0.66 6.82 5.05
N GLY A 31 -0.61 7.06 5.39
CA GLY A 31 -1.49 7.95 4.61
C GLY A 31 -1.95 7.36 3.27
N SER A 32 -2.48 8.20 2.40
CA SER A 32 -3.06 7.81 1.11
C SER A 32 -2.07 7.19 0.12
N ILE A 33 -0.78 7.51 0.23
CA ILE A 33 0.26 7.02 -0.69
C ILE A 33 0.55 5.52 -0.57
N LYS A 34 0.11 4.89 0.53
CA LYS A 34 0.26 3.46 0.74
C LYS A 34 -0.70 2.65 -0.15
N PHE A 35 -1.76 3.25 -0.67
CA PHE A 35 -2.76 2.53 -1.45
C PHE A 35 -2.44 2.50 -2.95
N ILE A 36 -2.60 1.32 -3.55
CA ILE A 36 -2.43 1.12 -4.98
C ILE A 36 -3.34 -0.01 -5.47
N HIS A 37 -3.87 0.11 -6.69
CA HIS A 37 -4.52 -1.03 -7.33
C HIS A 37 -3.49 -2.09 -7.73
N GLN A 38 -3.90 -3.36 -7.73
CA GLN A 38 -3.09 -4.47 -8.22
C GLN A 38 -2.56 -4.22 -9.64
N GLU A 39 -3.43 -3.82 -10.56
CA GLU A 39 -3.04 -3.54 -11.95
C GLU A 39 -2.06 -2.37 -12.05
N CYS A 40 -2.32 -1.29 -11.30
CA CYS A 40 -1.45 -0.12 -11.25
C CYS A 40 -0.07 -0.46 -10.70
N LEU A 41 0.01 -1.32 -9.67
CA LEU A 41 1.28 -1.77 -9.12
C LEU A 41 2.05 -2.62 -10.13
N VAL A 42 1.40 -3.57 -10.80
CA VAL A 42 2.04 -4.42 -11.82
C VAL A 42 2.57 -3.58 -12.98
N GLN A 43 1.78 -2.62 -13.47
CA GLN A 43 2.24 -1.69 -14.52
C GLN A 43 3.40 -0.82 -14.04
N TRP A 44 3.32 -0.30 -12.81
CA TRP A 44 4.37 0.50 -12.22
C TRP A 44 5.68 -0.29 -12.06
N LEU A 45 5.62 -1.54 -11.61
CA LEU A 45 6.79 -2.43 -11.50
C LEU A 45 7.42 -2.71 -12.86
N LYS A 46 6.58 -3.00 -13.88
CA LYS A 46 7.05 -3.20 -15.26
C LYS A 46 7.76 -1.97 -15.83
N HIS A 47 7.24 -0.78 -15.55
CA HIS A 47 7.81 0.47 -16.07
C HIS A 47 9.04 0.93 -15.28
N SER A 48 8.97 0.89 -13.95
CA SER A 48 10.02 1.40 -13.07
C SER A 48 11.23 0.44 -12.97
N ARG A 49 11.02 -0.86 -13.18
CA ARG A 49 11.99 -1.94 -12.89
C ARG A 49 12.56 -1.89 -11.48
N LYS A 50 11.81 -1.31 -10.54
CA LYS A 50 12.19 -1.19 -9.13
C LYS A 50 11.27 -2.07 -8.31
N GLU A 51 11.85 -2.99 -7.55
CA GLU A 51 11.11 -3.87 -6.63
C GLU A 51 10.88 -3.23 -5.25
N TYR A 52 11.33 -1.99 -5.05
CA TYR A 52 11.33 -1.30 -3.78
C TYR A 52 10.55 0.01 -3.85
N CYS A 53 9.82 0.32 -2.78
CA CYS A 53 9.13 1.58 -2.62
C CYS A 53 10.12 2.75 -2.62
N GLU A 54 9.83 3.80 -3.37
CA GLU A 54 10.73 4.95 -3.49
C GLU A 54 10.82 5.78 -2.20
N LEU A 55 9.81 5.70 -1.33
CA LEU A 55 9.70 6.46 -0.08
C LEU A 55 10.31 5.68 1.10
N CYS A 56 9.71 4.53 1.44
CA CYS A 56 10.12 3.74 2.60
C CYS A 56 11.22 2.71 2.31
N LYS A 57 11.67 2.59 1.05
CA LYS A 57 12.69 1.62 0.58
C LYS A 57 12.38 0.14 0.85
N HIS A 58 11.18 -0.19 1.34
CA HIS A 58 10.75 -1.57 1.53
C HIS A 58 10.45 -2.23 0.20
N ARG A 59 10.77 -3.52 0.12
CA ARG A 59 10.39 -4.35 -1.02
C ARG A 59 8.86 -4.42 -1.11
N PHE A 60 8.31 -4.22 -2.30
CA PHE A 60 6.87 -4.35 -2.49
C PHE A 60 6.42 -5.79 -2.23
N ALA A 61 5.35 -5.94 -1.44
CA ALA A 61 4.73 -7.23 -1.14
C ALA A 61 3.24 -7.21 -1.49
N PHE A 62 2.72 -8.31 -2.01
CA PHE A 62 1.28 -8.50 -2.22
C PHE A 62 0.67 -9.12 -0.97
N THR A 63 0.33 -8.30 0.03
CA THR A 63 -0.43 -8.75 1.19
C THR A 63 -1.82 -8.09 1.18
N PRO A 64 -2.92 -8.85 1.33
CA PRO A 64 -4.25 -8.27 1.50
C PRO A 64 -4.33 -7.42 2.78
N ILE A 65 -5.21 -6.41 2.79
CA ILE A 65 -5.34 -5.39 3.87
C ILE A 65 -5.47 -6.05 5.25
N TRP A 66 -6.24 -7.12 5.35
CA TRP A 66 -6.42 -7.89 6.59
C TRP A 66 -5.14 -8.56 7.10
N LEU A 67 -4.25 -8.99 6.20
CA LEU A 67 -2.98 -9.59 6.57
C LEU A 67 -1.94 -8.54 6.98
N ILE A 68 -2.11 -7.25 6.65
CA ILE A 68 -1.17 -6.22 7.12
C ILE A 68 -1.24 -5.98 8.63
N LEU A 69 -2.44 -6.08 9.19
CA LEU A 69 -2.65 -5.91 10.63
C LEU A 69 -1.95 -7.04 11.41
N LEU A 70 -1.94 -8.26 10.84
CA LEU A 70 -1.23 -9.41 11.40
C LEU A 70 0.29 -9.29 11.22
N VAL A 71 0.79 -8.84 10.07
CA VAL A 71 2.24 -8.64 9.90
C VAL A 71 2.75 -7.44 10.70
N CYS A 72 1.97 -6.40 10.97
CA CYS A 72 2.38 -5.31 11.85
C CYS A 72 2.67 -5.80 13.29
N TRP A 73 2.07 -6.92 13.71
CA TRP A 73 2.42 -7.66 14.93
C TRP A 73 3.70 -8.51 14.78
N PHE A 74 3.98 -9.05 13.59
CA PHE A 74 5.13 -9.93 13.34
C PHE A 74 6.41 -9.22 12.85
N VAL A 75 6.33 -8.02 12.26
CA VAL A 75 7.49 -7.22 11.80
C VAL A 75 8.02 -6.28 12.89
N CYS A 76 7.39 -6.26 14.08
CA CYS A 76 7.90 -5.53 15.24
C CYS A 76 8.43 -6.45 16.36
N PRO A 77 9.48 -7.28 16.14
CA PRO A 77 10.30 -7.77 17.24
C PRO A 77 11.53 -6.87 17.42
N LEU A 78 11.38 -5.56 17.69
CA LEU A 78 12.36 -4.75 18.45
C LEU A 78 11.86 -3.32 18.71
N SER A 79 10.90 -3.18 19.62
CA SER A 79 11.00 -2.10 20.62
C SER A 79 11.82 -2.62 21.79
N THR A 80 13.10 -2.89 21.53
CA THR A 80 14.12 -3.11 22.56
C THR A 80 15.42 -2.46 22.08
N LEU A 81 15.42 -1.14 21.96
CA LEU A 81 16.34 -0.20 22.61
C LEU A 81 15.94 1.24 22.30
#